data_AF-A0A377A6A0-F1
#
_entry.id   AF-A0A377A6A0-F1
#
_cell.length_a   1.000
_cell.length_b   1.000
_cell.length_c   1.000
_cell.angle_alpha   90.00
_cell.angle_beta   90.00
_cell.angle_gamma   90.00
#
_symmetry.space_group_name_H-M   'P 1'
#
loop_
_entity.id
_entity.type
_entity.pdbx_description
1 polymer ?
#
loop_
_entity_poly.entity_id
_entity_poly.type
_entity_poly.pdbx_seq_one_letter_code
_entity_poly.pdbx_strand_id
1 'polypeptide(L)'
;MITPAQQHWQNVMAQRAGQANEGVDHAARTAHEEVLYRLRLAQARLKGVQARSAKAAIKKELLPDFSGWIEGTLEADGGQQDEVIATLMVWAIDCDDLPLALRIGAYVVRHNLIMPDNFGRTAATVLTEEICNPVLTQAGTDADADLSAFIEPLDTLRRLSPTRTCRTKCAPNYARRAPLPVVV
;
A
#
# COMPACT_ATOMS: atom_id res chain seq x y z
N MET A 1 1.04 17.49 8.11
CA MET A 1 0.29 17.90 6.92
C MET A 1 1.06 19.02 6.24
N ILE A 2 1.51 18.76 5.01
CA ILE A 2 2.28 19.68 4.17
C ILE A 2 1.40 20.77 3.54
N THR A 3 2.02 21.84 3.05
CA THR A 3 1.27 22.92 2.39
C THR A 3 0.80 22.51 0.97
N PRO A 4 -0.26 23.12 0.42
CA PRO A 4 -0.74 22.80 -0.93
C PRO A 4 0.33 22.98 -2.01
N ALA A 5 1.20 23.99 -1.87
CA ALA A 5 2.31 24.22 -2.80
C ALA A 5 3.36 23.10 -2.71
N GLN A 6 3.67 22.62 -1.51
CA GLN A 6 4.58 21.48 -1.32
C GLN A 6 3.99 20.19 -1.89
N GLN A 7 2.69 19.96 -1.70
CA GLN A 7 2.01 18.79 -2.24
C GLN A 7 2.01 18.81 -3.77
N HIS A 8 1.65 19.96 -4.38
CA HIS A 8 1.70 20.12 -5.83
C HIS A 8 3.12 19.91 -6.38
N TRP A 9 4.12 20.49 -5.72
CA TRP A 9 5.53 20.30 -6.10
C TRP A 9 5.95 18.83 -6.02
N GLN A 10 5.62 18.11 -4.94
CA GLN A 10 5.89 16.69 -4.82
C GLN A 10 5.22 15.89 -5.94
N ASN A 11 3.96 16.18 -6.26
CA ASN A 11 3.25 15.51 -7.35
C ASN A 11 3.98 15.72 -8.69
N VAL A 12 4.23 16.97 -9.07
CA VAL A 12 4.90 17.29 -10.35
C VAL A 12 6.27 16.62 -10.44
N MET A 13 7.05 16.61 -9.35
CA MET A 13 8.38 15.98 -9.36
C MET A 13 8.30 14.45 -9.42
N ALA A 14 7.32 13.83 -8.73
CA ALA A 14 7.09 12.40 -8.82
C ALA A 14 6.66 11.98 -10.24
N GLN A 15 5.82 12.79 -10.89
CA GLN A 15 5.44 12.52 -12.28
C GLN A 15 6.64 12.55 -13.23
N ARG A 16 7.50 13.56 -13.08
CA ARG A 16 8.74 13.70 -13.88
C ARG A 16 9.71 12.55 -13.61
N ALA A 17 9.81 12.09 -12.37
CA ALA A 17 10.64 10.93 -12.01
C ALA A 17 10.16 9.63 -12.68
N GLY A 18 8.86 9.51 -12.98
CA GLY A 18 8.27 8.35 -13.67
C GLY A 18 8.42 8.37 -15.20
N GLN A 19 8.81 9.48 -15.81
CA GLN A 19 8.94 9.59 -17.27
C GLN A 19 10.27 9.02 -17.74
N ALA A 20 10.23 7.81 -18.31
CA ALA A 20 11.40 7.08 -18.80
C ALA A 20 12.11 7.69 -20.03
N ASN A 21 11.64 8.82 -20.58
CA ASN A 21 11.93 9.18 -21.98
C ASN A 21 12.58 10.55 -22.26
N GLU A 22 13.05 11.31 -21.25
CA GLU A 22 13.65 12.63 -21.52
C GLU A 22 14.91 12.89 -20.68
N GLY A 23 16.01 12.24 -21.04
CA GLY A 23 17.33 12.53 -20.44
C GLY A 23 17.38 12.35 -18.92
N VAL A 24 18.48 12.79 -18.30
CA VAL A 24 18.61 12.79 -16.84
C VAL A 24 17.94 14.05 -16.30
N ASP A 25 16.70 13.94 -15.82
CA ASP A 25 16.07 15.03 -15.07
C ASP A 25 16.70 15.11 -13.66
N HIS A 26 17.73 15.94 -13.54
CA HIS A 26 18.44 16.17 -12.28
C HIS A 26 17.52 16.69 -11.17
N ALA A 27 16.51 17.51 -11.51
CA ALA A 27 15.59 18.04 -10.52
C ALA A 27 14.68 16.95 -9.95
N ALA A 28 14.18 16.06 -10.81
CA ALA A 28 13.37 14.91 -10.39
C ALA A 28 14.17 13.94 -9.51
N ARG A 29 15.46 13.71 -9.84
CA ARG A 29 16.36 12.90 -9.00
C ARG A 29 16.59 13.52 -7.63
N THR A 30 16.91 14.81 -7.56
CA THR A 30 17.07 15.52 -6.29
C THR A 30 15.78 15.50 -5.46
N ALA A 31 14.62 15.65 -6.10
CA ALA A 31 13.34 15.56 -5.40
C ALA A 31 13.09 14.14 -4.83
N HIS A 32 13.40 13.09 -5.59
CA HIS A 32 13.31 11.72 -5.10
C HIS A 32 14.24 11.48 -3.90
N GLU A 33 15.48 11.96 -3.96
CA GLU A 33 16.44 11.88 -2.84
C GLU A 33 15.93 12.62 -1.60
N GLU A 34 15.28 13.78 -1.77
CA GLU A 34 14.67 14.51 -0.66
C GLU A 34 13.51 13.74 -0.02
N VAL A 35 12.60 13.18 -0.82
CA VAL A 35 11.48 12.37 -0.30
C VAL A 35 12.00 11.12 0.41
N LEU A 36 13.02 10.46 -0.16
CA LEU A 36 13.68 9.33 0.45
C LEU A 36 14.32 9.72 1.79
N TYR A 37 15.00 10.86 1.87
CA TYR A 37 15.56 11.37 3.12
C TYR A 37 14.49 11.61 4.19
N ARG A 38 13.35 12.21 3.81
CA ARG A 38 12.20 12.38 4.72
C ARG A 38 11.66 11.04 5.23
N LEU A 39 11.56 10.04 4.35
CA LEU A 39 11.19 8.68 4.75
C LEU A 39 12.18 8.11 5.77
N ARG A 40 13.50 8.28 5.57
CA ARG A 40 14.52 7.81 6.52
C ARG A 40 14.41 8.49 7.88
N LEU A 41 14.14 9.79 7.93
CA LEU A 41 13.89 10.50 9.18
C LEU A 41 12.64 9.96 9.90
N ALA A 42 11.57 9.73 9.15
CA ALA A 42 10.34 9.15 9.67
C ALA A 42 10.56 7.72 10.20
N GLN A 43 11.31 6.89 9.49
CA GLN A 43 11.73 5.56 9.95
C GLN A 43 12.57 5.63 11.23
N ALA A 44 13.49 6.60 11.34
CA ALA A 44 14.28 6.81 12.55
C ALA A 44 13.40 7.15 13.76
N ARG A 45 12.37 8.00 13.59
CA ARG A 45 11.37 8.30 14.62
C ARG A 45 10.65 7.03 15.09
N LEU A 46 10.31 6.12 14.18
CA LEU A 46 9.63 4.86 14.50
C LEU A 46 10.50 3.85 15.25
N LYS A 47 11.83 3.90 15.12
CA LYS A 47 12.75 2.95 15.79
C LYS A 47 12.68 3.03 17.32
N GLY A 48 12.40 4.21 17.88
CA GLY A 48 12.28 4.41 19.33
C GLY A 48 10.99 3.86 19.95
N VAL A 49 10.01 3.48 19.13
CA VAL A 49 8.69 3.04 19.58
C VAL A 49 8.66 1.51 19.61
N GLN A 50 8.11 0.91 20.68
CA GLN A 50 8.02 -0.54 20.79
C GLN A 50 6.65 -1.07 20.34
N ALA A 51 5.56 -0.44 20.80
CA ALA A 51 4.20 -0.90 20.52
C ALA A 51 3.83 -0.76 19.03
N ARG A 52 3.28 -1.83 18.42
CA ARG A 52 2.82 -1.83 17.02
C ARG A 52 1.71 -0.81 16.79
N SER A 53 0.73 -0.73 17.69
CA SER A 53 -0.36 0.25 17.63
C SER A 53 0.15 1.70 17.70
N ALA A 54 1.14 1.97 18.55
CA ALA A 54 1.77 3.29 18.62
C ALA A 54 2.55 3.64 17.33
N LYS A 55 3.25 2.67 16.73
CA LYS A 55 3.87 2.85 15.41
C LYS A 55 2.84 3.14 14.34
N ALA A 56 1.71 2.42 14.33
CA ALA A 56 0.62 2.62 13.38
C ALA A 56 0.03 4.03 13.50
N ALA A 57 -0.18 4.52 14.72
CA ALA A 57 -0.65 5.90 14.95
C ALA A 57 0.32 6.93 14.37
N ILE A 58 1.62 6.80 14.63
CA ILE A 58 2.64 7.72 14.09
C ILE A 58 2.72 7.64 12.57
N LYS A 59 2.66 6.43 11.99
CA LYS A 59 2.62 6.27 10.52
C LYS A 59 1.41 6.98 9.92
N LYS A 60 0.24 6.89 10.56
CA LYS A 60 -0.99 7.55 10.13
C LYS A 60 -0.87 9.08 10.15
N GLU A 61 -0.17 9.63 11.13
CA GLU A 61 0.15 11.07 11.18
C GLU A 61 1.09 11.51 10.05
N LEU A 62 2.03 10.64 9.64
CA LEU A 62 3.09 10.95 8.68
C LEU A 62 2.69 10.69 7.22
N LEU A 63 1.79 9.72 6.96
CA LEU A 63 1.33 9.38 5.61
C LEU A 63 0.88 10.59 4.77
N PRO A 64 0.11 11.56 5.31
CA PRO A 64 -0.30 12.75 4.55
C PRO A 64 0.86 13.59 3.99
N ASP A 65 2.04 13.54 4.61
CA ASP A 65 3.21 14.32 4.18
C ASP A 65 3.87 13.75 2.90
N PHE A 66 3.46 12.56 2.47
CA PHE A 66 3.88 11.89 1.23
C PHE A 66 2.78 11.86 0.16
N SER A 67 1.60 12.42 0.44
CA SER A 67 0.45 12.36 -0.46
C SER A 67 0.75 12.89 -1.86
N GLY A 68 1.49 13.99 -1.99
CA GLY A 68 1.89 14.53 -3.28
C GLY A 68 2.74 13.54 -4.08
N TRP A 69 3.71 12.89 -3.43
CA TRP A 69 4.56 11.88 -4.07
C TRP A 69 3.74 10.64 -4.50
N ILE A 70 2.82 10.17 -3.64
CA ILE A 70 1.93 9.06 -3.96
C ILE A 70 1.10 9.38 -5.22
N GLU A 71 0.40 10.51 -5.24
CA GLU A 71 -0.45 10.86 -6.38
C GLU A 71 0.37 11.00 -7.66
N GLY A 72 1.50 11.73 -7.62
CA GLY A 72 2.29 11.94 -8.82
C GLY A 72 2.93 10.66 -9.38
N THR A 73 3.38 9.74 -8.52
CA THR A 73 3.89 8.45 -9.01
C THR A 73 2.80 7.58 -9.61
N LEU A 74 1.62 7.51 -8.96
CA LEU A 74 0.50 6.72 -9.46
C LEU A 74 -0.09 7.28 -10.76
N GLU A 75 -0.15 8.62 -10.89
CA GLU A 75 -0.63 9.31 -12.09
C GLU A 75 0.31 9.15 -13.29
N ALA A 76 1.63 9.21 -13.08
CA ALA A 76 2.59 9.03 -14.16
C ALA A 76 2.70 7.60 -14.66
N ASP A 77 2.32 6.62 -13.83
CA ASP A 77 2.25 5.21 -14.15
C ASP A 77 3.54 4.61 -14.79
N GLY A 78 4.70 5.17 -14.45
CA GLY A 78 5.97 4.90 -15.14
C GLY A 78 6.66 3.57 -14.82
N GLY A 79 6.25 2.89 -13.74
CA GLY A 79 6.81 1.60 -13.33
C GLY A 79 8.25 1.63 -12.80
N GLN A 80 8.84 2.82 -12.64
CA GLN A 80 10.19 2.98 -12.11
C GLN A 80 10.27 2.51 -10.66
N GLN A 81 11.39 1.85 -10.30
CA GLN A 81 11.62 1.39 -8.94
C GLN A 81 11.64 2.56 -7.96
N ASP A 82 10.75 2.51 -6.97
CA ASP A 82 10.60 3.53 -5.94
C ASP A 82 10.43 2.88 -4.56
N GLU A 83 11.49 2.94 -3.75
CA GLU A 83 11.49 2.42 -2.38
C GLU A 83 10.47 3.13 -1.49
N VAL A 84 10.21 4.42 -1.75
CA VAL A 84 9.25 5.21 -0.97
C VAL A 84 7.85 4.66 -1.19
N ILE A 85 7.44 4.46 -2.44
CA ILE A 85 6.11 3.93 -2.76
C ILE A 85 5.91 2.53 -2.18
N ALA A 86 6.88 1.63 -2.34
CA ALA A 86 6.80 0.28 -1.78
C ALA A 86 6.73 0.30 -0.24
N THR A 87 7.43 1.22 0.43
CA THR A 87 7.36 1.38 1.88
C THR A 87 6.03 1.96 2.34
N LEU A 88 5.51 2.98 1.64
CA LEU A 88 4.23 3.63 1.97
C LEU A 88 3.05 2.68 1.80
N MET A 89 3.12 1.74 0.85
CA MET A 89 2.15 0.63 0.77
C MET A 89 2.08 -0.15 2.09
N VAL A 90 3.23 -0.56 2.63
CA VAL A 90 3.29 -1.31 3.92
C VAL A 90 2.79 -0.44 5.07
N TRP A 91 3.08 0.86 5.06
CA TRP A 91 2.58 1.76 6.10
C TRP A 91 1.07 1.92 6.05
N ALA A 92 0.47 2.00 4.86
CA ALA A 92 -0.98 2.05 4.71
C ALA A 92 -1.65 0.79 5.30
N ILE A 93 -1.07 -0.40 5.05
CA ILE A 93 -1.50 -1.66 5.66
C ILE A 93 -1.41 -1.59 7.19
N ASP A 94 -0.27 -1.15 7.74
CA ASP A 94 -0.07 -1.05 9.18
C ASP A 94 -1.04 -0.07 9.86
N CYS A 95 -1.52 0.93 9.12
CA CYS A 95 -2.50 1.92 9.58
C CYS A 95 -3.95 1.49 9.39
N ASP A 96 -4.19 0.29 8.85
CA ASP A 96 -5.51 -0.22 8.46
C ASP A 96 -6.24 0.67 7.44
N ASP A 97 -5.47 1.39 6.60
CA ASP A 97 -5.99 2.18 5.49
C ASP A 97 -6.04 1.30 4.23
N LEU A 98 -7.01 0.38 4.20
CA LEU A 98 -7.20 -0.56 3.10
C LEU A 98 -7.38 0.11 1.73
N PRO A 99 -8.14 1.21 1.58
CA PRO A 99 -8.26 1.90 0.30
C PRO A 99 -6.91 2.40 -0.23
N LEU A 100 -6.10 3.05 0.61
CA LEU A 100 -4.78 3.52 0.19
C LEU A 100 -3.81 2.36 -0.08
N ALA A 101 -3.80 1.36 0.80
CA ALA A 101 -2.95 0.19 0.66
C ALA A 101 -3.22 -0.57 -0.65
N LEU A 102 -4.49 -0.78 -1.01
CA LEU A 102 -4.88 -1.43 -2.25
C LEU A 102 -4.61 -0.56 -3.48
N ARG A 103 -4.77 0.77 -3.36
CA ARG A 103 -4.47 1.69 -4.47
C ARG A 103 -2.99 1.71 -4.81
N ILE A 104 -2.11 1.85 -3.81
CA ILE A 104 -0.66 1.76 -4.01
C ILE A 104 -0.29 0.32 -4.41
N GLY A 105 -0.88 -0.67 -3.77
CA GLY A 105 -0.62 -2.09 -4.03
C GLY A 105 -0.92 -2.52 -5.45
N ALA A 106 -1.97 -1.98 -6.07
CA ALA A 106 -2.28 -2.22 -7.46
C ALA A 106 -1.13 -1.81 -8.39
N TYR A 107 -0.55 -0.63 -8.16
CA TYR A 107 0.60 -0.13 -8.91
C TYR A 107 1.85 -0.98 -8.66
N VAL A 108 2.17 -1.26 -7.40
CA VAL A 108 3.33 -2.06 -6.99
C VAL A 108 3.30 -3.46 -7.60
N VAL A 109 2.13 -4.11 -7.60
CA VAL A 109 1.97 -5.44 -8.20
C VAL A 109 2.02 -5.38 -9.73
N ARG A 110 1.31 -4.43 -10.36
CA ARG A 110 1.26 -4.29 -11.82
C ARG A 110 2.63 -4.07 -12.44
N HIS A 111 3.47 -3.26 -11.79
CA HIS A 111 4.82 -2.95 -12.25
C HIS A 111 5.92 -3.84 -11.66
N ASN A 112 5.53 -4.85 -10.86
CA ASN A 112 6.46 -5.79 -10.23
C ASN A 112 7.60 -5.10 -9.47
N LEU A 113 7.24 -4.05 -8.72
CA LEU A 113 8.17 -3.29 -7.90
C LEU A 113 8.78 -4.18 -6.81
N ILE A 114 10.08 -3.99 -6.57
CA ILE A 114 10.81 -4.74 -5.55
C ILE A 114 10.38 -4.23 -4.17
N MET A 115 9.93 -5.16 -3.33
CA MET A 115 9.55 -4.88 -1.96
C MET A 115 10.79 -4.66 -1.07
N PRO A 116 10.74 -3.73 -0.10
CA PRO A 116 11.78 -3.56 0.92
C PRO A 116 11.77 -4.69 1.97
N ASP A 117 11.09 -5.81 1.69
CA ASP A 117 10.90 -6.90 2.63
C ASP A 117 12.14 -7.78 2.71
N ASN A 118 12.62 -8.03 3.94
CA ASN A 118 13.80 -8.85 4.19
C ASN A 118 13.58 -10.34 3.86
N PHE A 119 12.32 -10.77 3.69
CA PHE A 119 11.95 -12.16 3.45
C PHE A 119 11.74 -12.50 1.97
N GLY A 120 11.99 -11.56 1.05
CA GLY A 120 11.89 -11.80 -0.39
C GLY A 120 10.47 -12.10 -0.89
N ARG A 121 9.44 -11.70 -0.13
CA ARG A 121 8.05 -11.89 -0.54
C ARG A 121 7.69 -10.92 -1.66
N THR A 122 6.84 -11.37 -2.58
CA THR A 122 6.28 -10.50 -3.63
C THR A 122 5.28 -9.52 -3.02
N ALA A 123 5.08 -8.36 -3.66
CA ALA A 123 4.09 -7.39 -3.23
C ALA A 123 2.67 -7.99 -3.09
N ALA A 124 2.29 -8.87 -4.02
CA ALA A 124 1.02 -9.57 -3.98
C ALA A 124 0.91 -10.50 -2.75
N THR A 125 2.00 -11.19 -2.39
CA THR A 125 2.07 -12.01 -1.17
C THR A 125 1.89 -11.15 0.08
N VAL A 126 2.63 -10.04 0.18
CA VAL A 126 2.56 -9.12 1.33
C VAL A 126 1.15 -8.56 1.50
N LEU A 127 0.54 -8.03 0.43
CA LEU A 127 -0.83 -7.53 0.46
C LEU A 127 -1.82 -8.62 0.88
N THR A 128 -1.67 -9.83 0.35
CA THR A 128 -2.58 -10.94 0.67
C THR A 128 -2.46 -11.35 2.13
N GLU A 129 -1.25 -11.54 2.63
CA GLU A 129 -1.04 -11.99 4.00
C GLU A 129 -1.50 -10.95 5.01
N GLU A 130 -1.09 -9.70 4.83
CA GLU A 130 -1.37 -8.67 5.83
C GLU A 130 -2.85 -8.24 5.83
N ILE A 131 -3.56 -8.31 4.70
CA ILE A 131 -5.00 -8.02 4.64
C ILE A 131 -5.84 -9.23 5.08
N CYS A 132 -5.50 -10.46 4.68
CA CYS A 132 -6.33 -11.63 4.98
C CYS A 132 -6.12 -12.17 6.41
N ASN A 133 -4.91 -12.06 6.99
CA ASN A 133 -4.64 -12.65 8.31
C ASN A 133 -5.53 -12.08 9.44
N PRO A 134 -5.77 -10.76 9.55
CA PRO A 134 -6.70 -10.20 10.52
C PRO A 134 -8.13 -10.73 10.33
N VAL A 135 -8.60 -10.81 9.08
CA VAL A 135 -9.94 -11.32 8.74
C VAL A 135 -10.09 -12.79 9.15
N LEU A 136 -9.08 -13.61 8.83
CA LEU A 136 -9.07 -15.03 9.20
C LEU A 136 -9.04 -15.21 10.73
N THR A 137 -8.30 -14.36 11.44
CA THR A 137 -8.23 -14.38 12.90
C THR A 137 -9.58 -14.02 13.53
N GLN A 138 -10.23 -12.96 13.02
CA GLN A 138 -11.54 -12.54 13.49
C GLN A 138 -12.59 -13.63 13.22
N ALA A 139 -12.63 -14.17 12.00
CA ALA A 139 -13.55 -15.24 11.62
C ALA A 139 -13.34 -16.54 12.39
N GLY A 140 -12.11 -16.82 12.84
CA GLY A 140 -11.78 -18.00 13.66
C GLY A 140 -12.08 -17.81 15.14
N THR A 141 -12.12 -16.56 15.63
CA THR A 141 -12.34 -16.23 17.05
C THR A 141 -13.82 -16.07 17.37
N ASP A 142 -14.58 -15.49 16.44
CA ASP A 142 -16.01 -15.25 16.59
C ASP A 142 -16.74 -15.70 15.33
N ALA A 143 -17.58 -16.73 15.48
CA ALA A 143 -18.37 -17.28 14.39
C ALA A 143 -19.43 -16.28 13.89
N ASP A 144 -19.85 -15.30 14.69
CA ASP A 144 -20.87 -14.31 14.33
C ASP A 144 -20.27 -12.95 13.99
N ALA A 145 -18.94 -12.86 13.87
CA ALA A 145 -18.25 -11.64 13.49
C ALA A 145 -18.79 -11.07 12.17
N ASP A 146 -19.09 -9.77 12.18
CA ASP A 146 -19.38 -9.02 10.97
C ASP A 146 -18.07 -8.77 10.19
N LEU A 147 -18.02 -9.33 8.99
CA LEU A 147 -16.88 -9.21 8.06
C LEU A 147 -17.24 -8.35 6.83
N SER A 148 -18.41 -7.70 6.83
CA SER A 148 -18.92 -6.93 5.70
C SER A 148 -17.94 -5.84 5.23
N ALA A 149 -17.25 -5.19 6.18
CA ALA A 149 -16.23 -4.18 5.91
C ALA A 149 -15.05 -4.69 5.06
N PHE A 150 -14.79 -6.01 5.04
CA PHE A 150 -13.68 -6.59 4.28
C PHE A 150 -14.07 -7.10 2.89
N ILE A 151 -15.37 -7.15 2.55
CA ILE A 151 -15.83 -7.74 1.28
C ILE A 151 -15.23 -7.00 0.08
N GLU A 152 -15.39 -5.68 0.03
CA GLU A 152 -14.89 -4.86 -1.09
C GLU A 152 -13.35 -4.85 -1.16
N PRO A 153 -12.61 -4.66 -0.05
CA PRO A 153 -11.15 -4.79 -0.04
C PRO A 153 -10.65 -6.16 -0.53
N LEU A 154 -11.28 -7.26 -0.09
CA LEU A 154 -10.88 -8.61 -0.50
C LEU A 154 -11.22 -8.87 -1.98
N ASP A 155 -12.31 -8.32 -2.49
CA ASP A 155 -12.63 -8.39 -3.92
C ASP A 155 -11.64 -7.61 -4.77
N THR A 156 -11.21 -6.44 -4.30
CA THR A 156 -10.16 -5.65 -4.95
C THR A 156 -8.83 -6.40 -4.92
N LEU A 157 -8.42 -6.93 -3.78
CA LEU A 157 -7.22 -7.75 -3.63
C LEU A 157 -7.23 -8.98 -4.55
N ARG A 158 -8.38 -9.65 -4.67
CA ARG A 158 -8.57 -10.81 -5.56
C ARG A 158 -8.30 -10.47 -7.03
N ARG A 159 -8.62 -9.25 -7.48
CA ARG A 159 -8.33 -8.80 -8.85
C ARG A 159 -6.84 -8.50 -9.07
N LEU A 160 -6.11 -8.12 -8.01
CA LEU A 160 -4.69 -7.79 -8.10
C LEU A 160 -3.77 -9.03 -8.11
N SER A 161 -4.18 -10.14 -7.48
CA SER A 161 -3.38 -11.37 -7.44
C SER A 161 -3.85 -12.40 -8.48
N PRO A 162 -3.11 -12.63 -9.59
CA PRO A 162 -3.41 -13.71 -10.53
C PRO A 162 -3.03 -15.10 -9.99
N THR A 163 -2.39 -15.19 -8.83
CA THR A 163 -1.94 -16.47 -8.26
C THR A 163 -3.04 -17.16 -7.46
N ARG A 164 -3.30 -18.42 -7.81
CA ARG A 164 -4.35 -19.33 -7.29
C ARG A 164 -4.29 -19.61 -5.78
N THR A 165 -3.43 -18.95 -5.01
CA THR A 165 -3.15 -19.24 -3.59
C THR A 165 -4.23 -18.74 -2.63
N CYS A 166 -4.98 -17.69 -2.97
CA CYS A 166 -6.06 -17.18 -2.11
C CYS A 166 -7.29 -18.12 -2.10
N ARG A 167 -7.44 -18.99 -3.12
CA ARG A 167 -8.59 -19.91 -3.26
C ARG A 167 -8.61 -20.99 -2.18
N THR A 168 -7.48 -21.37 -1.58
CA THR A 168 -7.44 -22.44 -0.57
C THR A 168 -7.43 -21.92 0.86
N LYS A 169 -6.88 -20.74 1.13
CA LYS A 169 -6.84 -20.17 2.50
C LYS A 169 -8.15 -19.48 2.92
N CYS A 170 -8.84 -18.78 2.02
CA CYS A 170 -10.04 -18.00 2.37
C CYS A 170 -11.39 -18.68 2.01
N ALA A 171 -11.37 -19.75 1.21
CA ALA A 171 -12.60 -20.37 0.69
C ALA A 171 -13.53 -21.07 1.68
N PRO A 172 -13.11 -21.66 2.82
CA PRO A 172 -14.05 -22.46 3.61
C PRO A 172 -15.12 -21.60 4.33
N ASN A 173 -14.84 -20.34 4.64
CA ASN A 173 -15.76 -19.47 5.40
C ASN A 173 -16.46 -18.39 4.55
N TYR A 174 -15.80 -17.82 3.53
CA TYR A 174 -16.42 -16.78 2.69
C TYR A 174 -17.60 -17.32 1.85
N ALA A 175 -17.46 -18.52 1.28
CA ALA A 175 -18.47 -19.11 0.39
C ALA A 175 -19.79 -19.50 1.10
N ARG A 176 -19.82 -19.53 2.44
CA ARG A 176 -21.04 -19.87 3.20
C ARG A 176 -21.91 -18.65 3.54
N ARG A 177 -21.42 -17.42 3.33
CA ARG A 177 -22.07 -16.19 3.83
C ARG A 177 -22.22 -15.06 2.81
N ALA A 178 -21.69 -15.21 1.59
CA ALA A 178 -21.96 -14.28 0.52
C ALA A 178 -23.42 -14.42 0.04
N PRO A 179 -24.26 -13.37 0.06
CA PRO A 179 -25.53 -13.41 -0.65
C PRO A 179 -25.25 -13.61 -2.14
N LEU A 180 -25.92 -14.59 -2.74
CA LEU A 180 -25.84 -14.84 -4.18
C LEU A 180 -26.18 -13.54 -4.94
N PRO A 181 -25.50 -13.23 -6.04
CA PRO A 181 -25.90 -12.11 -6.88
C PRO A 181 -27.33 -12.36 -7.37
N VAL A 182 -28.24 -11.47 -6.99
CA VAL A 182 -29.58 -11.44 -7.58
C VAL A 182 -29.39 -11.00 -9.03
N VAL A 183 -29.48 -11.96 -9.94
CA VAL A 183 -29.61 -11.70 -11.37
C VAL A 183 -31.01 -11.13 -11.57
N VAL A 184 -31.09 -9.83 -11.89
CA VAL A 184 -32.29 -9.19 -12.48
C VAL A 184 -31.94 -8.79 -13.90
#